data_AF-A0A7V3VX57-F1
#
_entry.id   AF-A0A7V3VX57-F1
#
_cell.length_a   1.000
_cell.length_b   1.000
_cell.length_c   1.000
_cell.angle_alpha   90.00
_cell.angle_beta   90.00
_cell.angle_gamma   90.00
#
_symmetry.space_group_name_H-M   'P 1'
#
loop_
_entity.id
_entity.type
_entity.pdbx_description
1 polymer ?
#
loop_
_entity_poly.entity_id
_entity_poly.type
_entity_poly.pdbx_seq_one_letter_code
_entity_poly.pdbx_strand_id
1 'polypeptide(L)' 'MTHAWHDVTPGEHLPSEFTAIIEIPMGSSVKYELDKETGMLRLDRILYSAVYYPANYGF' A
#
# COMPACT_ATOMS: atom_id res chain seq x y z
N MET A 1 -3.63 -3.67 18.42
CA MET A 1 -3.94 -3.44 16.99
C MET A 1 -2.67 -3.77 16.23
N THR A 2 -2.80 -4.52 15.13
CA THR A 2 -1.66 -4.95 14.31
C THR A 2 -1.24 -3.80 13.39
N HIS A 3 0.03 -3.43 13.41
CA HIS A 3 0.63 -2.41 12.54
C HIS A 3 1.17 -3.07 11.26
N ALA A 4 0.56 -2.79 10.10
CA ALA A 4 0.83 -3.51 8.85
C ALA A 4 2.31 -3.49 8.41
N TRP A 5 3.08 -2.46 8.77
CA TRP A 5 4.51 -2.38 8.45
C TRP A 5 5.43 -3.11 9.44
N HIS A 6 5.02 -3.26 10.70
CA HIS A 6 5.91 -3.77 11.76
C HIS A 6 5.56 -5.19 12.19
N ASP A 7 4.29 -5.56 12.12
CA ASP A 7 3.78 -6.81 12.68
C ASP A 7 3.48 -7.87 11.61
N VAL A 8 3.48 -7.49 10.33
CA VAL A 8 3.29 -8.43 9.21
C VAL A 8 4.63 -8.96 8.77
N THR A 9 4.77 -10.29 8.73
CA THR A 9 5.99 -10.93 8.21
C THR A 9 6.07 -10.71 6.69
N PRO A 10 7.24 -10.39 6.12
CA PRO A 10 7.35 -10.20 4.66
C PRO A 10 7.15 -11.48 3.82
N GLY A 11 7.02 -12.65 4.44
CA GLY A 11 6.81 -13.95 3.79
C GLY A 11 7.89 -14.98 4.15
N GLU A 12 7.62 -16.27 3.93
CA GLU A 12 8.56 -17.36 4.26
C GLU A 12 9.57 -17.65 3.15
N HIS A 13 9.25 -17.34 1.89
CA HIS A 13 10.04 -17.72 0.71
C HIS A 13 10.81 -16.55 0.09
N LEU A 14 11.31 -15.65 0.92
CA LEU A 14 12.10 -14.51 0.45
C LEU A 14 13.43 -14.98 -0.18
N PRO A 15 13.89 -14.35 -1.28
CA PRO A 15 13.30 -13.20 -1.99
C PRO A 15 12.37 -13.59 -3.16
N SER A 16 12.09 -14.89 -3.35
CA SER A 16 11.31 -15.39 -4.49
C SER A 16 9.84 -14.99 -4.42
N GLU A 17 9.27 -14.99 -3.22
CA GLU A 17 7.90 -14.56 -2.94
C GLU A 17 7.90 -13.68 -1.69
N PHE A 18 7.03 -12.68 -1.67
CA PHE A 18 6.83 -11.79 -0.53
C PHE A 18 5.36 -11.39 -0.39
N THR A 19 4.95 -11.09 0.83
CA THR A 19 3.64 -10.50 1.13
C THR A 19 3.66 -9.02 0.75
N ALA A 20 2.78 -8.63 -0.18
CA ALA A 20 2.57 -7.24 -0.55
C ALA A 20 1.26 -6.71 0.08
N ILE A 21 1.34 -5.59 0.79
CA ILE A 21 0.19 -4.90 1.37
C ILE A 21 -0.23 -3.78 0.44
N ILE A 22 -1.41 -3.92 -0.16
CA ILE A 22 -1.90 -3.00 -1.17
C ILE A 22 -2.49 -1.73 -0.53
N GLU A 23 -1.93 -0.58 -0.88
CA GLU A 23 -2.41 0.75 -0.48
C GLU A 23 -3.39 1.30 -1.52
N ILE A 24 -3.10 1.08 -2.80
CA ILE A 24 -3.83 1.69 -3.91
C ILE A 24 -4.25 0.58 -4.89
N PRO A 25 -5.56 0.31 -5.02
CA PRO A 25 -6.07 -0.63 -6.01
C PRO A 25 -5.81 -0.16 -7.45
N MET A 26 -5.60 -1.11 -8.36
CA MET A 26 -5.57 -0.85 -9.80
C MET A 26 -6.80 -0.05 -10.24
N GLY A 27 -6.58 0.98 -11.06
CA GLY A 27 -7.64 1.87 -11.55
C GLY A 27 -7.97 3.04 -10.62
N SER A 28 -7.41 3.10 -9.42
CA SER A 28 -7.63 4.22 -8.50
C SER A 28 -6.89 5.49 -8.97
N SER A 29 -7.57 6.64 -8.85
CA SER A 29 -6.99 7.99 -8.92
C SER A 29 -6.79 8.63 -7.54
N VAL A 30 -7.06 7.87 -6.47
CA VAL A 30 -6.81 8.27 -5.08
C VAL A 30 -5.51 7.63 -4.63
N LYS A 31 -4.56 8.48 -4.24
CA LYS A 31 -3.29 8.05 -3.68
C LYS A 31 -3.43 7.94 -2.17
N TYR A 32 -3.63 6.72 -1.70
CA TYR A 32 -3.51 6.36 -0.30
C TYR A 32 -2.07 6.01 0.04
N GLU A 33 -1.70 6.19 1.31
CA GLU A 33 -0.44 5.74 1.88
C GLU A 33 -0.66 5.26 3.32
N LEU A 34 0.16 4.32 3.77
CA LEU A 34 0.27 3.94 5.16
C LEU A 34 0.80 5.13 5.97
N ASP A 35 0.04 5.56 6.96
CA ASP A 35 0.54 6.46 7.98
C ASP A 35 1.40 5.68 8.97
N LYS A 36 2.72 5.91 8.91
CA LYS A 36 3.73 5.14 9.65
C LYS A 36 3.61 5.25 11.18
N GLU A 37 2.99 6.31 11.68
CA GLU A 37 2.79 6.50 13.12
C GLU A 37 1.62 5.67 13.64
N THR A 38 0.51 5.63 12.90
CA THR A 38 -0.73 4.99 13.35
C THR A 38 -0.96 3.60 12.78
N GLY A 39 -0.29 3.25 11.68
CA GLY A 39 -0.52 2.02 10.91
C GLY A 39 -1.82 2.02 10.12
N MET A 40 -2.52 3.15 10.04
CA MET A 40 -3.76 3.29 9.27
C MET A 40 -3.48 3.75 7.84
N LEU A 41 -4.44 3.49 6.95
CA LEU A 41 -4.40 4.00 5.59
C LEU A 41 -4.90 5.46 5.57
N ARG A 42 -4.08 6.39 5.07
CA ARG A 42 -4.39 7.82 4.95
C ARG A 42 -4.48 8.21 3.49
N LEU A 43 -5.46 9.05 3.14
CA LEU A 43 -5.48 9.72 1.85
C LEU A 43 -4.35 10.76 1.83
N ASP A 44 -3.32 10.53 1.03
CA ASP A 44 -2.26 11.52 0.79
C ASP A 44 -2.79 12.60 -0.15
N ARG A 45 -3.31 12.20 -1.33
CA ARG A 45 -3.91 13.13 -2.29
C ARG A 45 -4.78 12.45 -3.34
N ILE A 46 -5.55 13.26 -4.05
CA ILE A 46 -6.12 12.89 -5.36
C ILE A 46 -5.08 13.18 -6.44
N LEU A 47 -4.95 12.32 -7.45
CA LEU A 47 -4.05 12.55 -8.57
C LEU A 47 -4.46 13.81 -9.35
N TYR A 48 -3.49 14.68 -9.61
CA TYR A 48 -3.73 15.98 -10.28
C TYR A 48 -4.06 15.87 -11.77
N SER A 49 -3.76 14.72 -12.37
CA SER A 49 -4.03 14.44 -13.78
C SER A 49 -5.09 13.34 -13.90
N ALA A 50 -5.74 13.26 -15.06
CA ALA A 50 -6.69 12.18 -15.40
C ALA A 50 -5.95 10.85 -15.68
N VAL A 51 -5.21 10.37 -14.69
CA VAL A 51 -4.45 9.12 -14.70
C VAL A 51 -4.92 8.24 -13.55
N TYR A 52 -4.65 6.94 -13.68
CA TYR A 52 -4.96 5.93 -12.69
C TYR A 52 -3.76 5.02 -12.49
N TYR A 53 -3.66 4.40 -11.31
CA TYR A 53 -2.63 3.40 -11.06
C TYR A 53 -2.88 2.17 -11.97
N PRO A 54 -1.92 1.77 -12.81
CA PRO A 54 -2.13 0.71 -13.80
C PRO A 54 -2.07 -0.71 -13.20
N ALA A 55 -1.67 -0.82 -11.93
CA ALA A 55 -1.61 -2.06 -11.17
C ALA A 55 -1.89 -1.76 -9.69
N ASN A 56 -2.12 -2.81 -8.90
CA ASN A 56 -2.16 -2.67 -7.44
C ASN A 56 -0.79 -2.17 -6.95
N TYR A 57 -0.79 -1.18 -6.07
CA TYR A 57 0.42 -0.53 -5.56
C TYR A 57 0.40 -0.54 -4.03
N GLY A 58 1.57 -0.76 -3.43
CA GLY A 58 1.75 -0.85 -1.99
C GLY A 58 3.19 -1.19 -1.63
N PHE A 59 3.37 -1.77 -0.44
CA PHE A 59 4.68 -2.13 0.12
C PHE A 59 4.82 -3.61 0.45
#